data_AF-A0A1G5D0K9-F1
#
_entry.id   AF-A0A1G5D0K9-F1
#
_cell.length_a   1.000
_cell.length_b   1.000
_cell.length_c   1.000
_cell.angle_alpha   90.00
_cell.angle_beta   90.00
_cell.angle_gamma   90.00
#
_symmetry.space_group_name_H-M   'P 1'
#
loop_
_entity.id
_entity.type
_entity.pdbx_description
1 polymer ?
#
loop_
_entity_poly.entity_id
_entity_poly.type
_entity_poly.pdbx_seq_one_letter_code
_entity_poly.pdbx_strand_id
1 'polypeptide(L)'
;MIRTSEEFSLPENDIANSLDKLFGCNLSEILFFDIKTCGLSPKTAEVYLIGVSYYQGHTWHIAQFMAENKDHEKEILDSFSDLIKDFKYLIHFNGNRFDIPFIQARCTLYGLKDPFEGIESFDLYKKISPFKLQLGLPDCKQKTIELYLGIDREDKYDGGKLIPVYKDFTESKDPEKLKLLLLHNFEDVKGMFGLLPMLRYLEFFHLFENMPEVSIRTDAEIDDNAYDYELPVRAKKVQANYYKDLDGSSKQEVFMKLALPFELPSSLSGNLDGCFFKIVGKEATLRVPLYETELKYYYSNYRDYYYLPKEDMAIHKSIAEFVDKSFREKATPENCYTKKEGQYLLEWDLVFAPFFKEDYKDNRFFFDLNDNMKKSRFAMSLYASHVIGHILGES
;
A
#
# COMPACT_ATOMS: atom_id res chain seq x y z
N MET A 1 15.89 39.93 -2.82
CA MET A 1 15.78 38.50 -2.42
C MET A 1 17.07 37.70 -2.66
N ILE A 2 17.23 36.53 -2.02
CA ILE A 2 18.27 35.53 -2.36
C ILE A 2 17.68 34.53 -3.36
N ARG A 3 18.44 34.20 -4.41
CA ARG A 3 18.12 33.15 -5.37
C ARG A 3 19.26 32.14 -5.46
N THR A 4 18.95 30.86 -5.33
CA THR A 4 19.91 29.77 -5.59
C THR A 4 19.46 28.95 -6.80
N SER A 5 20.40 28.24 -7.40
CA SER A 5 20.13 27.23 -8.43
C SER A 5 21.23 26.16 -8.32
N GLU A 6 20.84 24.92 -8.08
CA GLU A 6 21.75 23.78 -8.01
C GLU A 6 21.27 22.69 -8.97
N GLU A 7 22.15 22.21 -9.83
CA GLU A 7 21.87 21.10 -10.74
C GLU A 7 22.21 19.76 -10.08
N PHE A 8 21.40 18.75 -10.37
CA PHE A 8 21.70 17.38 -9.99
C PHE A 8 21.23 16.39 -11.06
N SER A 9 21.88 15.23 -11.07
CA SER A 9 21.54 14.12 -11.95
C SER A 9 21.06 12.94 -11.10
N LEU A 10 20.13 12.17 -11.66
CA LEU A 10 19.64 10.94 -11.06
C LEU A 10 20.16 9.74 -11.86
N PRO A 11 20.32 8.57 -11.23
CA PRO A 11 20.62 7.33 -11.95
C PRO A 11 19.60 7.10 -13.08
N GLU A 12 20.01 6.50 -14.20
CA GLU A 12 19.12 6.28 -15.36
C GLU A 12 17.84 5.50 -14.99
N ASN A 13 17.97 4.54 -14.06
CA ASN A 13 16.88 3.69 -13.58
C ASN A 13 16.02 4.32 -12.47
N ASP A 14 16.27 5.59 -12.12
CA ASP A 14 15.44 6.31 -11.15
C ASP A 14 14.02 6.50 -11.68
N ILE A 15 13.03 6.29 -10.82
CA ILE A 15 11.61 6.43 -11.16
C ILE A 15 11.25 7.85 -11.61
N ALA A 16 12.00 8.87 -11.16
CA ALA A 16 11.86 10.25 -11.60
C ALA A 16 12.01 10.39 -13.12
N ASN A 17 12.86 9.57 -13.75
CA ASN A 17 13.08 9.58 -15.19
C ASN A 17 11.95 8.90 -15.98
N SER A 18 10.97 8.31 -15.29
CA SER A 18 9.77 7.70 -15.89
C SER A 18 8.49 8.49 -15.59
N LEU A 19 8.59 9.68 -14.98
CA LEU A 19 7.43 10.52 -14.69
C LEU A 19 6.74 11.00 -15.95
N ASP A 20 7.46 11.15 -17.06
CA ASP A 20 6.92 11.46 -18.37
C ASP A 20 5.84 10.45 -18.80
N LYS A 21 6.10 9.16 -18.58
CA LYS A 21 5.15 8.07 -18.85
C LYS A 21 4.01 8.06 -17.86
N LEU A 22 4.29 8.33 -16.59
CA LEU A 22 3.28 8.34 -15.52
C LEU A 22 2.23 9.45 -15.74
N PHE A 23 2.67 10.64 -16.14
CA PHE A 23 1.82 11.81 -16.32
C PHE A 23 1.39 12.05 -17.78
N GLY A 24 1.96 11.30 -18.73
CA GLY A 24 1.72 11.49 -20.16
C GLY A 24 2.15 12.88 -20.66
N CYS A 25 3.27 13.40 -20.15
CA CYS A 25 3.82 14.73 -20.50
C CYS A 25 5.35 14.71 -20.55
N ASN A 26 5.99 15.79 -20.96
CA ASN A 26 7.45 15.90 -20.88
C ASN A 26 7.89 16.19 -19.43
N LEU A 27 9.09 15.74 -19.05
CA LEU A 27 9.67 16.04 -17.73
C LEU A 27 9.80 17.56 -17.48
N SER A 28 10.03 18.35 -18.53
CA SER A 28 10.11 19.81 -18.45
C SER A 28 8.78 20.50 -18.13
N GLU A 29 7.66 19.78 -18.18
CA GLU A 29 6.32 20.28 -17.82
C GLU A 29 5.96 19.96 -16.35
N ILE A 30 6.88 19.35 -15.58
CA ILE A 30 6.70 18.94 -14.19
C ILE A 30 7.51 19.85 -13.27
N LEU A 31 6.85 20.37 -12.23
CA LEU A 31 7.46 21.18 -11.18
C LEU A 31 7.28 20.51 -9.82
N PHE A 32 8.36 20.32 -9.07
CA PHE A 32 8.29 20.00 -7.64
C PHE A 32 8.27 21.29 -6.83
N PHE A 33 7.57 21.31 -5.70
CA PHE A 33 7.37 22.53 -4.93
C PHE A 33 7.18 22.29 -3.41
N ASP A 34 7.80 23.14 -2.59
CA ASP A 34 7.65 23.22 -1.13
C ASP A 34 7.88 24.66 -0.65
N ILE A 35 7.19 25.09 0.43
CA ILE A 35 7.37 26.42 1.02
C ILE A 35 7.82 26.37 2.48
N LYS A 36 8.44 27.47 2.93
CA LYS A 36 8.64 27.76 4.37
C LYS A 36 8.02 29.10 4.74
N THR A 37 7.39 29.10 5.91
CA THR A 37 6.55 30.20 6.38
C THR A 37 6.90 30.60 7.81
N CYS A 38 6.59 31.84 8.18
CA CYS A 38 6.78 32.37 9.52
C CYS A 38 5.71 31.91 10.54
N GLY A 39 4.83 30.99 10.13
CA GLY A 39 3.70 30.50 10.92
C GLY A 39 2.67 29.74 10.07
N LEU A 40 1.65 29.19 10.72
CA LEU A 40 0.70 28.27 10.09
C LEU A 40 -0.49 28.94 9.38
N SER A 41 -0.59 30.27 9.42
CA SER A 41 -1.75 31.00 8.89
C SER A 41 -1.30 32.11 7.94
N PRO A 42 -1.76 32.12 6.67
CA PRO A 42 -1.38 33.16 5.71
C PRO A 42 -1.95 34.54 6.07
N LYS A 43 -2.90 34.61 7.01
CA LYS A 43 -3.43 35.89 7.53
C LYS A 43 -2.45 36.62 8.43
N THR A 44 -1.57 35.89 9.11
CA THR A 44 -0.71 36.42 10.19
C THR A 44 0.76 36.11 9.99
N ALA A 45 1.12 35.36 8.95
CA ALA A 45 2.48 34.95 8.65
C ALA A 45 2.78 35.09 7.16
N GLU A 46 4.03 35.39 6.89
CA GLU A 46 4.60 35.50 5.56
C GLU A 46 5.21 34.16 5.11
N VAL A 47 5.30 33.99 3.79
CA VAL A 47 6.21 33.03 3.15
C VAL A 47 7.59 33.67 3.12
N TYR A 48 8.61 32.96 3.58
CA TYR A 48 9.98 33.45 3.50
C TYR A 48 10.86 32.68 2.53
N LEU A 49 10.43 31.50 2.07
CA LEU A 49 11.20 30.68 1.17
C LEU A 49 10.26 29.81 0.32
N ILE A 50 10.47 29.83 -0.99
CA ILE A 50 9.82 28.93 -1.95
C ILE A 50 10.92 28.12 -2.63
N GLY A 51 10.87 26.80 -2.48
CA GLY A 51 11.76 25.88 -3.16
C GLY A 51 11.03 25.18 -4.30
N VAL A 52 11.70 25.04 -5.44
CA VAL A 52 11.18 24.32 -6.60
C VAL A 52 12.23 23.42 -7.22
N SER A 53 11.81 22.34 -7.87
CA SER A 53 12.67 21.56 -8.78
C SER A 53 12.03 21.40 -10.15
N TYR A 54 12.80 21.63 -11.22
CA TYR A 54 12.34 21.52 -12.61
C TYR A 54 13.40 20.84 -13.49
N TYR A 55 12.96 20.27 -14.61
CA TYR A 55 13.83 19.60 -15.55
C TYR A 55 14.21 20.50 -16.72
N GLN A 56 15.51 20.73 -16.93
CA GLN A 56 16.02 21.54 -18.03
C GLN A 56 17.40 21.04 -18.47
N GLY A 57 17.65 20.99 -19.78
CA GLY A 57 18.97 20.65 -20.31
C GLY A 57 19.43 19.22 -19.99
N HIS A 58 18.48 18.30 -19.82
CA HIS A 58 18.67 16.90 -19.41
C HIS A 58 19.05 16.68 -17.92
N THR A 59 19.01 17.73 -17.10
CA THR A 59 19.27 17.65 -15.66
C THR A 59 18.12 18.25 -14.85
N TRP A 60 18.04 17.87 -13.57
CA TRP A 60 17.12 18.48 -12.62
C TRP A 60 17.80 19.66 -11.94
N HIS A 61 17.04 20.73 -11.72
CA HIS A 61 17.51 21.96 -11.10
C HIS A 61 16.65 22.29 -9.91
N ILE A 62 17.25 22.43 -8.72
CA ILE A 62 16.56 23.00 -7.56
C ILE A 62 16.87 24.49 -7.49
N ALA A 63 15.81 25.30 -7.49
CA ALA A 63 15.90 26.74 -7.28
C ALA A 63 15.15 27.14 -6.02
N GLN A 64 15.71 28.09 -5.28
CA GLN A 64 15.12 28.62 -4.06
C GLN A 64 14.99 30.13 -4.14
N PHE A 65 13.81 30.64 -3.77
CA PHE A 65 13.51 32.07 -3.70
C PHE A 65 13.30 32.45 -2.24
N MET A 66 14.29 33.09 -1.62
CA MET A 66 14.26 33.41 -0.20
C MET A 66 14.14 34.92 0.06
N ALA A 67 13.16 35.28 0.87
CA ALA A 67 12.96 36.63 1.36
C ALA A 67 13.94 36.91 2.51
N GLU A 68 14.89 37.82 2.31
CA GLU A 68 15.83 38.23 3.37
C GLU A 68 15.21 39.07 4.49
N ASN A 69 14.01 39.60 4.24
CA ASN A 69 13.17 40.35 5.16
C ASN A 69 11.72 40.26 4.63
N LYS A 70 10.76 40.71 5.44
CA LYS A 70 9.33 40.69 5.08
C LYS A 70 8.98 41.47 3.80
N ASP A 71 9.76 42.49 3.44
CA ASP A 71 9.46 43.35 2.28
C ASP A 71 9.76 42.63 0.95
N HIS A 72 10.57 41.57 1.00
CA HIS A 72 10.87 40.71 -0.16
C HIS A 72 9.81 39.64 -0.44
N GLU A 73 8.77 39.47 0.39
CA GLU A 73 7.76 38.41 0.15
C GLU A 73 7.07 38.57 -1.20
N LYS A 74 6.65 39.80 -1.56
CA LYS A 74 6.03 40.06 -2.87
C LYS A 74 6.97 39.71 -4.02
N GLU A 75 8.27 39.99 -3.87
CA GLU A 75 9.31 39.72 -4.89
C GLU A 75 9.46 38.22 -5.15
N ILE A 76 9.47 37.39 -4.09
CA ILE A 76 9.59 35.94 -4.23
C ILE A 76 8.31 35.31 -4.80
N LEU A 77 7.12 35.84 -4.44
CA LEU A 77 5.84 35.38 -4.98
C LEU A 77 5.72 35.67 -6.48
N ASP A 78 6.13 36.87 -6.90
CA ASP A 78 6.12 37.29 -8.30
C ASP A 78 7.10 36.43 -9.12
N SER A 79 8.32 36.23 -8.62
CA SER A 79 9.33 35.36 -9.25
C SER A 79 8.87 33.92 -9.39
N PHE A 80 8.19 33.38 -8.37
CA PHE A 80 7.61 32.04 -8.43
C PHE A 80 6.46 31.96 -9.43
N SER A 81 5.56 32.95 -9.43
CA SER A 81 4.42 33.04 -10.36
C SER A 81 4.88 33.09 -11.81
N ASP A 82 5.99 33.79 -12.07
CA ASP A 82 6.61 33.85 -13.39
C ASP A 82 7.26 32.54 -13.83
N LEU A 83 7.74 31.73 -12.91
CA LEU A 83 8.35 30.43 -13.21
C LEU A 83 7.28 29.36 -13.46
N ILE A 84 6.28 29.25 -12.58
CA ILE A 84 5.31 28.15 -12.59
C ILE A 84 4.38 28.15 -13.83
N LYS A 85 4.23 29.29 -14.50
CA LYS A 85 3.35 29.43 -15.68
C LYS A 85 3.70 28.51 -16.85
N ASP A 86 4.94 28.03 -16.91
CA ASP A 86 5.44 27.16 -17.98
C ASP A 86 5.26 25.67 -17.66
N PHE A 87 4.64 25.33 -16.52
CA PHE A 87 4.46 23.96 -16.04
C PHE A 87 3.00 23.53 -16.04
N LYS A 88 2.77 22.23 -16.32
CA LYS A 88 1.44 21.62 -16.34
C LYS A 88 1.14 20.84 -15.06
N TYR A 89 2.15 20.22 -14.44
CA TYR A 89 1.98 19.41 -13.24
C TYR A 89 2.81 19.95 -12.07
N LEU A 90 2.18 19.99 -10.90
CA LEU A 90 2.79 20.37 -9.64
C LEU A 90 2.87 19.15 -8.71
N ILE A 91 4.07 18.62 -8.49
CA ILE A 91 4.34 17.59 -7.51
C ILE A 91 4.70 18.24 -6.18
N HIS A 92 4.02 17.84 -5.11
CA HIS A 92 4.27 18.38 -3.77
C HIS A 92 3.93 17.35 -2.70
N PHE A 93 4.30 17.64 -1.46
CA PHE A 93 3.99 16.81 -0.30
C PHE A 93 3.03 17.53 0.64
N ASN A 94 1.75 17.11 0.65
CA ASN A 94 0.70 17.69 1.49
C ASN A 94 0.40 19.19 1.20
N GLY A 95 0.85 19.71 0.06
CA GLY A 95 0.67 21.11 -0.33
C GLY A 95 -0.76 21.50 -0.66
N ASN A 96 -1.65 20.55 -0.98
CA ASN A 96 -3.08 20.82 -1.18
C ASN A 96 -3.72 21.42 0.08
N ARG A 97 -3.26 21.00 1.26
CA ARG A 97 -3.84 21.41 2.54
C ARG A 97 -3.16 22.65 3.12
N PHE A 98 -1.93 22.94 2.71
CA PHE A 98 -1.11 23.98 3.32
C PHE A 98 -0.49 24.88 2.25
N ASP A 99 0.52 24.42 1.54
CA ASP A 99 1.40 25.23 0.69
C ASP A 99 0.65 26.02 -0.40
N ILE A 100 -0.21 25.34 -1.16
CA ILE A 100 -0.98 25.92 -2.26
C ILE A 100 -1.96 27.00 -1.74
N PRO A 101 -2.88 26.70 -0.78
CA PRO A 101 -3.74 27.72 -0.18
C PRO A 101 -2.97 28.88 0.46
N PHE A 102 -1.80 28.62 1.04
CA PHE A 102 -0.98 29.65 1.68
C PHE A 102 -0.48 30.64 0.62
N ILE A 103 0.13 30.15 -0.46
CA ILE A 103 0.59 31.00 -1.57
C ILE A 103 -0.57 31.76 -2.22
N GLN A 104 -1.70 31.11 -2.51
CA GLN A 104 -2.88 31.77 -3.08
C GLN A 104 -3.36 32.95 -2.22
N ALA A 105 -3.42 32.76 -0.90
CA ALA A 105 -3.82 33.80 0.04
C ALA A 105 -2.81 34.96 0.08
N ARG A 106 -1.50 34.67 0.04
CA ARG A 106 -0.46 35.72 0.00
C ARG A 106 -0.44 36.45 -1.34
N CYS A 107 -0.57 35.75 -2.47
CA CYS A 107 -0.72 36.37 -3.79
C CYS A 107 -1.92 37.31 -3.82
N THR A 108 -3.07 36.87 -3.30
CA THR A 108 -4.28 37.71 -3.19
C THR A 108 -4.03 38.98 -2.36
N LEU A 109 -3.32 38.86 -1.22
CA LEU A 109 -2.97 40.01 -0.38
C LEU A 109 -2.13 41.06 -1.13
N TYR A 110 -1.23 40.62 -2.01
CA TYR A 110 -0.38 41.49 -2.82
C TYR A 110 -0.99 41.90 -4.18
N GLY A 111 -2.23 41.49 -4.46
CA GLY A 111 -2.91 41.76 -5.73
C GLY A 111 -2.32 41.00 -6.93
N LEU A 112 -1.63 39.88 -6.68
CA LEU A 112 -1.12 38.97 -7.71
C LEU A 112 -2.21 37.97 -8.11
N LYS A 113 -2.13 37.45 -9.34
CA LYS A 113 -3.01 36.38 -9.81
C LYS A 113 -2.70 35.07 -9.08
N ASP A 114 -3.63 34.12 -9.17
CA ASP A 114 -3.40 32.76 -8.69
C ASP A 114 -2.31 32.08 -9.55
N PRO A 115 -1.14 31.75 -8.99
CA PRO A 115 -0.06 31.12 -9.75
C PRO A 115 -0.37 29.66 -10.14
N PHE A 116 -1.38 29.04 -9.54
CA PHE A 116 -1.74 27.64 -9.78
C PHE A 116 -2.94 27.50 -10.72
N GLU A 117 -3.41 28.58 -11.33
CA GLU A 117 -4.52 28.53 -12.28
C GLU A 117 -4.14 27.63 -13.49
N GLY A 118 -4.89 26.54 -13.68
CA GLY A 118 -4.67 25.60 -14.79
C GLY A 118 -3.61 24.52 -14.56
N ILE A 119 -2.93 24.48 -13.40
CA ILE A 119 -1.94 23.44 -13.08
C ILE A 119 -2.61 22.21 -12.44
N GLU A 120 -2.16 21.02 -12.83
CA GLU A 120 -2.62 19.75 -12.25
C GLU A 120 -1.81 19.44 -10.99
N SER A 121 -2.50 19.24 -9.87
CA SER A 121 -1.89 19.00 -8.56
C SER A 121 -1.68 17.50 -8.31
N PHE A 122 -0.44 17.10 -8.02
CA PHE A 122 -0.07 15.74 -7.63
C PHE A 122 0.53 15.72 -6.22
N ASP A 123 -0.29 15.32 -5.26
CA ASP A 123 0.03 15.33 -3.84
C ASP A 123 0.51 13.95 -3.36
N LEU A 124 1.82 13.82 -3.15
CA LEU A 124 2.44 12.58 -2.71
C LEU A 124 1.90 12.09 -1.36
N TYR A 125 1.58 13.02 -0.44
CA TYR A 125 1.01 12.65 0.85
C TYR A 125 -0.33 11.93 0.67
N LYS A 126 -1.22 12.44 -0.19
CA LYS A 126 -2.52 11.79 -0.45
C LYS A 126 -2.42 10.43 -1.12
N LYS A 127 -1.34 10.18 -1.87
CA LYS A 127 -1.10 8.86 -2.49
C LYS A 127 -0.61 7.84 -1.47
N ILE A 128 0.13 8.27 -0.45
CA ILE A 128 0.79 7.38 0.53
C ILE A 128 -0.06 7.21 1.79
N SER A 129 -0.72 8.27 2.26
CA SER A 129 -1.44 8.28 3.55
C SER A 129 -2.53 7.22 3.70
N PRO A 130 -3.27 6.80 2.66
CA PRO A 130 -4.26 5.73 2.80
C PRO A 130 -3.65 4.41 3.27
N PHE A 131 -2.38 4.16 2.95
CA PHE A 131 -1.69 2.90 3.25
C PHE A 131 -0.75 2.99 4.46
N LYS A 132 -0.92 4.03 5.30
CA LYS A 132 -0.07 4.26 6.47
C LYS A 132 0.05 3.01 7.35
N LEU A 133 -1.08 2.35 7.61
CA LEU A 133 -1.18 1.24 8.54
C LEU A 133 -0.57 -0.03 7.95
N GLN A 134 -0.89 -0.34 6.69
CA GLN A 134 -0.29 -1.43 5.91
C GLN A 134 1.24 -1.32 5.85
N LEU A 135 1.76 -0.10 5.69
CA LEU A 135 3.20 0.18 5.64
C LEU A 135 3.87 0.20 7.03
N GLY A 136 3.09 0.14 8.12
CA GLY A 136 3.61 0.21 9.50
C GLY A 136 4.22 1.56 9.86
N LEU A 137 3.81 2.64 9.18
CA LEU A 137 4.37 3.97 9.40
C LEU A 137 3.80 4.62 10.67
N PRO A 138 4.63 5.18 11.57
CA PRO A 138 4.13 5.85 12.78
C PRO A 138 3.37 7.13 12.46
N ASP A 139 3.83 7.87 11.45
CA ASP A 139 3.13 8.98 10.80
C ASP A 139 3.50 9.06 9.31
N CYS A 140 2.79 9.88 8.55
CA CYS A 140 3.07 10.11 7.13
C CYS A 140 3.76 11.46 6.92
N LYS A 141 4.72 11.83 7.78
CA LYS A 141 5.61 12.95 7.45
C LYS A 141 6.63 12.49 6.42
N GLN A 142 7.07 13.41 5.56
CA GLN A 142 8.09 13.11 4.55
C GLN A 142 9.34 12.46 5.16
N LYS A 143 9.90 13.01 6.24
CA LYS A 143 11.05 12.44 6.96
C LYS A 143 10.85 11.00 7.43
N THR A 144 9.63 10.66 7.86
CA THR A 144 9.30 9.30 8.31
C THR A 144 9.30 8.32 7.14
N ILE A 145 8.80 8.75 5.99
CA ILE A 145 8.76 7.92 4.77
C ILE A 145 10.17 7.79 4.17
N GLU A 146 10.96 8.85 4.16
CA GLU A 146 12.37 8.81 3.75
C GLU A 146 13.16 7.80 4.60
N LEU A 147 13.01 7.85 5.93
CA LEU A 147 13.64 6.87 6.82
C LEU A 147 13.17 5.44 6.55
N TYR A 148 11.88 5.25 6.28
CA TYR A 148 11.33 3.95 5.87
C TYR A 148 11.99 3.41 4.59
N LEU A 149 12.33 4.30 3.66
CA LEU A 149 13.07 4.00 2.43
C LEU A 149 14.59 3.94 2.62
N GLY A 150 15.10 4.11 3.84
CA GLY A 150 16.54 4.12 4.14
C GLY A 150 17.27 5.39 3.67
N ILE A 151 16.55 6.50 3.51
CA ILE A 151 17.12 7.80 3.15
C ILE A 151 17.46 8.57 4.43
N ASP A 152 18.74 8.89 4.59
CA ASP A 152 19.23 9.76 5.66
C ASP A 152 19.31 11.22 5.22
N ARG A 153 19.02 12.14 6.15
CA ARG A 153 19.10 13.60 5.93
C ARG A 153 20.24 14.23 6.71
N GLU A 154 20.81 15.29 6.14
CA GLU A 154 21.68 16.20 6.90
C GLU A 154 20.86 17.14 7.79
N ASP A 155 19.66 17.54 7.34
CA ASP A 155 18.78 18.43 8.09
C ASP A 155 18.16 17.77 9.32
N LYS A 156 18.53 18.33 10.48
CA LYS A 156 18.07 17.90 11.80
C LYS A 156 16.89 18.72 12.34
N TYR A 157 16.45 19.75 11.62
CA TYR A 157 15.39 20.65 12.07
C TYR A 157 14.01 20.17 11.60
N ASP A 158 12.98 20.57 12.33
CA ASP A 158 11.63 20.58 11.80
C ASP A 158 11.27 22.02 11.41
N GLY A 159 10.26 22.19 10.55
CA GLY A 159 9.92 23.51 10.02
C GLY A 159 9.55 24.53 11.12
N GLY A 160 8.94 24.07 12.22
CA GLY A 160 8.59 24.93 13.35
C GLY A 160 9.81 25.52 14.07
N LYS A 161 10.88 24.73 14.23
CA LYS A 161 12.14 25.18 14.83
C LYS A 161 12.91 26.18 13.95
N LEU A 162 12.62 26.25 12.65
CA LEU A 162 13.29 27.19 11.74
C LEU A 162 12.68 28.59 11.73
N ILE A 163 11.46 28.76 12.26
CA ILE A 163 10.84 30.10 12.39
C ILE A 163 11.71 31.06 13.22
N PRO A 164 12.17 30.72 14.45
CA PRO A 164 13.07 31.59 15.19
C PRO A 164 14.43 31.77 14.49
N VAL A 165 14.94 30.73 13.81
CA VAL A 165 16.20 30.82 13.05
C VAL A 165 16.09 31.85 11.92
N TYR A 166 14.95 31.87 11.21
CA TYR A 166 14.67 32.88 10.18
C TYR A 166 14.61 34.28 10.77
N LYS A 167 13.88 34.47 11.89
CA LYS A 167 13.79 35.77 12.57
C LYS A 167 15.18 36.30 12.94
N ASP A 168 15.99 35.47 13.60
CA ASP A 168 17.35 35.83 13.97
C ASP A 168 18.21 36.15 12.73
N PHE A 169 18.06 35.39 11.64
CA PHE A 169 18.75 35.66 10.38
C PHE A 169 18.38 37.02 9.79
N THR A 170 17.11 37.44 9.84
CA THR A 170 16.69 38.75 9.29
C THR A 170 17.40 39.92 9.97
N GLU A 171 17.77 39.77 11.24
CA GLU A 171 18.49 40.77 12.02
C GLU A 171 20.02 40.60 11.91
N SER A 172 20.52 39.37 12.10
CA SER A 172 21.96 39.12 12.25
C SER A 172 22.69 38.90 10.93
N LYS A 173 21.97 38.54 9.85
CA LYS A 173 22.52 38.15 8.54
C LYS A 173 23.61 37.07 8.63
N ASP A 174 23.43 36.17 9.58
CA ASP A 174 24.38 35.11 9.89
C ASP A 174 24.39 34.04 8.78
N PRO A 175 25.53 33.80 8.11
CA PRO A 175 25.63 32.81 7.03
C PRO A 175 25.29 31.38 7.44
N GLU A 176 25.54 30.99 8.71
CA GLU A 176 25.22 29.64 9.17
C GLU A 176 23.71 29.44 9.31
N LYS A 177 22.98 30.47 9.76
CA LYS A 177 21.51 30.43 9.80
C LYS A 177 20.92 30.36 8.40
N LEU A 178 21.48 31.13 7.45
CA LEU A 178 21.08 31.08 6.05
C LEU A 178 21.27 29.66 5.49
N LYS A 179 22.43 29.05 5.75
CA LYS A 179 22.74 27.68 5.31
C LYS A 179 21.72 26.68 5.86
N LEU A 180 21.37 26.75 7.14
CA LEU A 180 20.37 25.87 7.75
C LEU A 180 18.98 26.02 7.10
N LEU A 181 18.55 27.25 6.85
CA LEU A 181 17.25 27.55 6.23
C LEU A 181 17.17 27.03 4.79
N LEU A 182 18.21 27.27 4.00
CA LEU A 182 18.29 26.81 2.62
C LEU A 182 18.40 25.28 2.55
N LEU A 183 19.23 24.66 3.41
CA LEU A 183 19.40 23.20 3.44
C LEU A 183 18.09 22.47 3.73
N HIS A 184 17.31 22.94 4.70
CA HIS A 184 16.04 22.31 5.06
C HIS A 184 15.06 22.26 3.88
N ASN A 185 14.81 23.40 3.22
CA ASN A 185 13.93 23.45 2.06
C ASN A 185 14.52 22.71 0.85
N PHE A 186 15.84 22.77 0.65
CA PHE A 186 16.50 22.00 -0.41
C PHE A 186 16.26 20.50 -0.23
N GLU A 187 16.45 19.96 0.97
CA GLU A 187 16.20 18.55 1.27
C GLU A 187 14.70 18.18 1.24
N ASP A 188 13.78 19.10 1.57
CA ASP A 188 12.35 18.85 1.38
C ASP A 188 11.97 18.74 -0.10
N VAL A 189 12.47 19.64 -0.95
CA VAL A 189 12.23 19.57 -2.40
C VAL A 189 12.91 18.34 -3.01
N LYS A 190 14.20 18.13 -2.74
CA LYS A 190 14.98 16.99 -3.25
C LYS A 190 14.44 15.66 -2.74
N GLY A 191 14.02 15.62 -1.47
CA GLY A 191 13.51 14.43 -0.82
C GLY A 191 12.26 13.86 -1.49
N MET A 192 11.43 14.71 -2.13
CA MET A 192 10.26 14.24 -2.89
C MET A 192 10.64 13.29 -4.04
N PHE A 193 11.80 13.45 -4.66
CA PHE A 193 12.31 12.48 -5.65
C PHE A 193 12.55 11.12 -5.02
N GLY A 194 13.15 11.11 -3.82
CA GLY A 194 13.35 9.92 -3.02
C GLY A 194 12.05 9.27 -2.53
N LEU A 195 10.92 9.99 -2.52
CA LEU A 195 9.60 9.45 -2.17
C LEU A 195 8.88 8.78 -3.33
N LEU A 196 9.23 9.08 -4.58
CA LEU A 196 8.56 8.52 -5.75
C LEU A 196 8.51 6.99 -5.78
N PRO A 197 9.51 6.23 -5.28
CA PRO A 197 9.41 4.77 -5.17
C PRO A 197 8.18 4.30 -4.39
N MET A 198 7.62 5.12 -3.49
CA MET A 198 6.39 4.76 -2.76
C MET A 198 5.20 4.50 -3.67
N LEU A 199 5.19 5.04 -4.89
CA LEU A 199 4.15 4.76 -5.89
C LEU A 199 4.11 3.27 -6.29
N ARG A 200 5.17 2.49 -6.06
CA ARG A 200 5.17 1.04 -6.25
C ARG A 200 4.32 0.31 -5.21
N TYR A 201 4.19 0.85 -3.99
CA TYR A 201 3.25 0.28 -3.03
C TYR A 201 1.81 0.54 -3.45
N LEU A 202 1.51 1.70 -4.02
CA LEU A 202 0.19 1.99 -4.58
C LEU A 202 -0.17 0.98 -5.67
N GLU A 203 0.73 0.75 -6.64
CA GLU A 203 0.56 -0.30 -7.65
C GLU A 203 0.33 -1.67 -7.01
N PHE A 204 1.11 -2.02 -5.97
CA PHE A 204 1.00 -3.31 -5.29
C PHE A 204 -0.33 -3.51 -4.57
N PHE A 205 -0.80 -2.50 -3.81
CA PHE A 205 -2.08 -2.59 -3.10
C PHE A 205 -3.25 -2.69 -4.07
N HIS A 206 -3.22 -1.98 -5.20
CA HIS A 206 -4.24 -2.07 -6.23
C HIS A 206 -4.34 -3.46 -6.89
N LEU A 207 -3.30 -4.29 -6.86
CA LEU A 207 -3.39 -5.67 -7.36
C LEU A 207 -4.43 -6.48 -6.56
N PHE A 208 -4.58 -6.20 -5.27
CA PHE A 208 -5.52 -6.93 -4.40
C PHE A 208 -6.96 -6.42 -4.51
N GLU A 209 -7.14 -5.14 -4.83
CA GLU A 209 -8.47 -4.56 -5.10
C GLU A 209 -9.10 -5.11 -6.39
N ASN A 210 -8.27 -5.57 -7.33
CA ASN A 210 -8.69 -6.08 -8.64
C ASN A 210 -8.61 -7.61 -8.73
N MET A 211 -8.75 -8.31 -7.59
CA MET A 211 -8.78 -9.76 -7.57
C MET A 211 -9.99 -10.32 -8.32
N PRO A 212 -9.84 -11.40 -9.10
CA PRO A 212 -10.94 -11.96 -9.86
C PRO A 212 -11.96 -12.66 -8.93
N GLU A 213 -13.25 -12.47 -9.21
CA GLU A 213 -14.32 -13.25 -8.57
C GLU A 213 -14.36 -14.66 -9.17
N VAL A 214 -13.65 -15.59 -8.53
CA VAL A 214 -13.58 -16.99 -8.97
C VAL A 214 -13.92 -17.94 -7.83
N SER A 215 -14.54 -19.07 -8.19
CA SER A 215 -14.75 -20.19 -7.27
C SER A 215 -14.14 -21.45 -7.89
N ILE A 216 -12.99 -21.87 -7.36
CA ILE A 216 -12.21 -22.99 -7.89
C ILE A 216 -12.67 -24.27 -7.20
N ARG A 217 -13.06 -25.27 -8.00
CA ARG A 217 -13.39 -26.57 -7.43
C ARG A 217 -12.14 -27.36 -7.07
N THR A 218 -12.00 -27.72 -5.80
CA THR A 218 -10.89 -28.53 -5.26
C THR A 218 -11.12 -30.02 -5.49
N ASP A 219 -12.37 -30.45 -5.70
CA ASP A 219 -12.77 -31.84 -5.90
C ASP A 219 -12.61 -32.35 -7.34
N ALA A 220 -12.08 -31.52 -8.24
CA ALA A 220 -11.77 -31.85 -9.62
C ALA A 220 -10.34 -31.42 -9.98
N GLU A 221 -9.83 -31.94 -11.09
CA GLU A 221 -8.55 -31.50 -11.64
C GLU A 221 -8.63 -30.02 -12.03
N ILE A 222 -7.60 -29.26 -11.65
CA ILE A 222 -7.50 -27.82 -11.89
C ILE A 222 -6.56 -27.62 -13.09
N ASP A 223 -7.10 -27.12 -14.20
CA ASP A 223 -6.29 -26.70 -15.35
C ASP A 223 -5.78 -25.28 -15.12
N ASP A 224 -4.49 -25.15 -14.80
CA ASP A 224 -3.83 -23.86 -14.59
C ASP A 224 -3.91 -22.94 -15.83
N ASN A 225 -4.10 -23.49 -17.04
CA ASN A 225 -4.18 -22.69 -18.28
C ASN A 225 -5.59 -22.19 -18.59
N ALA A 226 -6.61 -22.65 -17.85
CA ALA A 226 -7.98 -22.19 -18.03
C ALA A 226 -8.19 -20.75 -17.52
N TYR A 227 -7.21 -20.20 -16.79
CA TYR A 227 -7.29 -18.90 -16.11
C TYR A 227 -6.24 -17.93 -16.66
N ASP A 228 -6.69 -16.91 -17.38
CA ASP A 228 -5.83 -15.83 -17.91
C ASP A 228 -5.87 -14.61 -16.97
N TYR A 229 -5.53 -14.83 -15.70
CA TYR A 229 -5.49 -13.77 -14.69
C TYR A 229 -4.04 -13.53 -14.22
N GLU A 230 -3.65 -12.26 -14.20
CA GLU A 230 -2.44 -11.85 -13.48
C GLU A 230 -2.75 -11.71 -11.99
N LEU A 231 -2.33 -12.70 -11.21
CA LEU A 231 -2.47 -12.66 -9.76
C LEU A 231 -1.39 -11.78 -9.11
N PRO A 232 -1.69 -11.12 -7.98
CA PRO A 232 -0.74 -10.25 -7.27
C PRO A 232 0.59 -10.93 -6.93
N VAL A 233 0.55 -12.23 -6.63
CA VAL A 233 1.71 -13.05 -6.30
C VAL A 233 1.65 -14.41 -6.99
N ARG A 234 2.82 -14.97 -7.30
CA ARG A 234 2.96 -16.30 -7.88
C ARG A 234 3.68 -17.26 -6.95
N ALA A 235 3.07 -18.41 -6.65
CA ALA A 235 3.69 -19.46 -5.87
C ALA A 235 4.89 -20.08 -6.61
N LYS A 236 6.07 -20.05 -5.97
CA LYS A 236 7.30 -20.72 -6.41
C LYS A 236 7.52 -22.05 -5.69
N LYS A 237 7.19 -22.10 -4.40
CA LYS A 237 7.34 -23.29 -3.55
C LYS A 237 6.24 -23.31 -2.51
N VAL A 238 5.68 -24.49 -2.25
CA VAL A 238 4.69 -24.74 -1.20
C VAL A 238 5.13 -25.97 -0.43
N GLN A 239 5.11 -25.91 0.90
CA GLN A 239 5.45 -27.06 1.75
C GLN A 239 4.72 -26.96 3.09
N ALA A 240 4.42 -28.10 3.71
CA ALA A 240 3.96 -28.16 5.09
C ALA A 240 5.17 -28.13 6.04
N ASN A 241 5.07 -27.39 7.13
CA ASN A 241 6.03 -27.37 8.23
C ASN A 241 5.35 -27.79 9.53
N TYR A 242 6.06 -28.56 10.35
CA TYR A 242 5.62 -29.02 11.66
C TYR A 242 6.66 -28.59 12.69
N TYR A 243 6.25 -27.81 13.70
CA TYR A 243 7.17 -27.30 14.72
C TYR A 243 6.48 -27.22 16.10
N LYS A 244 7.27 -27.02 17.15
CA LYS A 244 6.75 -26.72 18.49
C LYS A 244 6.94 -25.23 18.77
N ASP A 245 5.89 -24.57 19.23
CA ASP A 245 6.02 -23.19 19.70
C ASP A 245 6.75 -23.13 21.06
N LEU A 246 6.95 -21.92 21.57
CA LEU A 246 7.66 -21.67 22.84
C LEU A 246 6.98 -22.35 24.04
N ASP A 247 5.67 -22.58 23.94
CA ASP A 247 4.87 -23.26 24.97
C ASP A 247 4.88 -24.79 24.79
N GLY A 248 5.60 -25.30 23.79
CA GLY A 248 5.73 -26.73 23.50
C GLY A 248 4.55 -27.32 22.73
N SER A 249 3.58 -26.50 22.32
CA SER A 249 2.42 -26.93 21.54
C SER A 249 2.85 -27.22 20.11
N SER A 250 2.39 -28.35 19.57
CA SER A 250 2.66 -28.70 18.18
C SER A 250 1.84 -27.79 17.27
N LYS A 251 2.52 -27.12 16.35
CA LYS A 251 1.93 -26.25 15.33
C LYS A 251 2.23 -26.82 13.95
N GLN A 252 1.26 -26.65 13.07
CA GLN A 252 1.35 -27.05 11.67
C GLN A 252 1.02 -25.83 10.82
N GLU A 253 1.80 -25.62 9.77
CA GLU A 253 1.59 -24.50 8.85
C GLU A 253 1.93 -24.91 7.42
N VAL A 254 1.33 -24.21 6.46
CA VAL A 254 1.83 -24.20 5.09
C VAL A 254 2.74 -23.00 4.92
N PHE A 255 3.96 -23.26 4.46
CA PHE A 255 4.95 -22.26 4.10
C PHE A 255 5.04 -22.14 2.58
N MET A 256 4.90 -20.91 2.09
CA MET A 256 4.95 -20.58 0.68
C MET A 256 6.09 -19.61 0.40
N LYS A 257 6.86 -19.88 -0.66
CA LYS A 257 7.70 -18.88 -1.33
C LYS A 257 6.95 -18.37 -2.54
N LEU A 258 6.88 -17.05 -2.66
CA LEU A 258 6.10 -16.34 -3.66
C LEU A 258 7.01 -15.39 -4.44
N ALA A 259 6.58 -15.03 -5.65
CA ALA A 259 7.22 -14.04 -6.50
C ALA A 259 6.23 -12.90 -6.77
N LEU A 260 6.72 -11.67 -6.74
CA LEU A 260 5.97 -10.49 -7.15
C LEU A 260 6.25 -10.15 -8.63
N PRO A 261 5.33 -9.46 -9.31
CA PRO A 261 5.55 -8.97 -10.68
C PRO A 261 6.65 -7.90 -10.75
N PHE A 262 6.82 -7.10 -9.68
CA PHE A 262 7.83 -6.04 -9.59
C PHE A 262 8.45 -5.98 -8.19
N GLU A 263 9.48 -5.15 -8.06
CA GLU A 263 10.23 -5.00 -6.81
C GLU A 263 9.59 -3.94 -5.91
N LEU A 264 9.46 -4.24 -4.61
CA LEU A 264 9.07 -3.24 -3.63
C LEU A 264 10.30 -2.45 -3.14
N PRO A 265 10.19 -1.13 -2.92
CA PRO A 265 11.29 -0.27 -2.49
C PRO A 265 11.91 -0.67 -1.14
N SER A 266 11.11 -1.24 -0.25
CA SER A 266 11.51 -1.67 1.09
C SER A 266 10.67 -2.89 1.49
N SER A 267 11.02 -3.52 2.62
CA SER A 267 10.28 -4.68 3.07
C SER A 267 8.88 -4.32 3.56
N LEU A 268 7.92 -5.18 3.24
CA LEU A 268 6.54 -5.10 3.71
C LEU A 268 6.18 -6.39 4.44
N SER A 269 5.45 -6.32 5.55
CA SER A 269 5.01 -7.51 6.27
C SER A 269 3.71 -7.25 7.00
N GLY A 270 2.89 -8.29 7.16
CA GLY A 270 1.65 -8.23 7.92
C GLY A 270 1.38 -9.54 8.63
N ASN A 271 0.55 -9.47 9.68
CA ASN A 271 0.09 -10.62 10.45
C ASN A 271 -1.37 -10.43 10.82
N LEU A 272 -2.21 -11.41 10.48
CA LEU A 272 -3.62 -11.47 10.88
C LEU A 272 -4.08 -12.93 10.93
N ASP A 273 -4.94 -13.29 11.89
CA ASP A 273 -5.50 -14.65 12.04
C ASP A 273 -4.46 -15.79 12.03
N GLY A 274 -3.26 -15.53 12.56
CA GLY A 274 -2.16 -16.50 12.58
C GLY A 274 -1.48 -16.70 11.22
N CYS A 275 -1.88 -15.96 10.20
CA CYS A 275 -1.20 -15.87 8.92
C CYS A 275 -0.16 -14.75 8.95
N PHE A 276 1.01 -15.00 8.38
CA PHE A 276 2.08 -14.01 8.32
C PHE A 276 2.72 -13.99 6.95
N PHE A 277 2.87 -12.79 6.38
CA PHE A 277 3.67 -12.60 5.18
C PHE A 277 4.82 -11.62 5.41
N LYS A 278 5.87 -11.79 4.62
CA LYS A 278 6.97 -10.84 4.49
C LYS A 278 7.43 -10.77 3.05
N ILE A 279 7.58 -9.56 2.54
CA ILE A 279 8.05 -9.24 1.20
C ILE A 279 9.39 -8.53 1.33
N VAL A 280 10.36 -8.96 0.51
CA VAL A 280 11.65 -8.30 0.36
C VAL A 280 12.00 -8.30 -1.13
N GLY A 281 12.12 -7.11 -1.70
CA GLY A 281 12.35 -6.94 -3.13
C GLY A 281 11.23 -7.57 -3.96
N LYS A 282 11.58 -8.58 -4.79
CA LYS A 282 10.64 -9.32 -5.67
C LYS A 282 10.14 -10.66 -5.09
N GLU A 283 10.53 -10.99 -3.86
CA GLU A 283 10.19 -12.26 -3.23
C GLU A 283 9.32 -12.04 -2.00
N ALA A 284 8.40 -12.97 -1.76
CA ALA A 284 7.62 -12.99 -0.54
C ALA A 284 7.61 -14.39 0.09
N THR A 285 7.49 -14.42 1.41
CA THR A 285 7.21 -15.63 2.19
C THR A 285 5.87 -15.48 2.86
N LEU A 286 5.05 -16.52 2.80
CA LEU A 286 3.75 -16.57 3.45
C LEU A 286 3.67 -17.84 4.31
N ARG A 287 3.15 -17.68 5.52
CA ARG A 287 2.89 -18.75 6.49
C ARG A 287 1.41 -18.71 6.83
N VAL A 288 0.76 -19.86 6.72
CA VAL A 288 -0.67 -20.00 7.06
C VAL A 288 -0.88 -21.21 7.96
N PRO A 289 -1.78 -21.17 8.94
CA PRO A 289 -2.12 -22.33 9.76
C PRO A 289 -2.64 -23.50 8.91
N LEU A 290 -2.19 -24.71 9.21
CA LEU A 290 -2.67 -25.96 8.62
C LEU A 290 -3.51 -26.72 9.64
N TYR A 291 -4.70 -27.14 9.24
CA TYR A 291 -5.64 -27.86 10.10
C TYR A 291 -5.77 -29.31 9.64
N GLU A 292 -5.11 -30.23 10.33
CA GLU A 292 -5.29 -31.67 10.16
C GLU A 292 -6.40 -32.15 11.12
N THR A 293 -7.64 -32.21 10.64
CA THR A 293 -8.83 -32.50 11.45
C THR A 293 -9.97 -33.09 10.62
N GLU A 294 -11.07 -33.43 11.27
CA GLU A 294 -12.35 -33.78 10.64
C GLU A 294 -13.26 -32.54 10.58
N LEU A 295 -13.72 -32.17 9.38
CA LEU A 295 -14.68 -31.07 9.18
C LEU A 295 -15.95 -31.55 8.47
N LYS A 296 -17.01 -30.73 8.54
CA LYS A 296 -18.33 -31.04 7.98
C LYS A 296 -18.55 -30.32 6.65
N TYR A 297 -18.97 -31.07 5.64
CA TYR A 297 -19.52 -30.55 4.40
C TYR A 297 -21.06 -30.54 4.49
N TYR A 298 -21.66 -29.36 4.44
CA TYR A 298 -23.10 -29.18 4.56
C TYR A 298 -23.76 -29.12 3.18
N TYR A 299 -24.79 -29.95 2.96
CA TYR A 299 -25.54 -29.97 1.70
C TYR A 299 -26.62 -28.88 1.71
N SER A 300 -26.61 -28.01 0.71
CA SER A 300 -27.60 -26.91 0.59
C SER A 300 -29.01 -27.43 0.31
N ASN A 301 -29.14 -28.54 -0.41
CA ASN A 301 -30.40 -29.21 -0.74
C ASN A 301 -30.84 -30.22 0.33
N TYR A 302 -30.79 -29.85 1.61
CA TYR A 302 -31.10 -30.72 2.75
C TYR A 302 -32.42 -31.49 2.66
N ARG A 303 -33.41 -30.95 1.93
CA ARG A 303 -34.70 -31.59 1.72
C ARG A 303 -34.61 -32.93 0.99
N ASP A 304 -33.52 -33.19 0.28
CA ASP A 304 -33.26 -34.43 -0.47
C ASP A 304 -32.43 -35.44 0.30
N TYR A 305 -32.22 -35.20 1.60
CA TYR A 305 -31.43 -36.03 2.48
C TYR A 305 -32.23 -36.52 3.69
N TYR A 306 -31.80 -37.66 4.22
CA TYR A 306 -32.12 -38.11 5.56
C TYR A 306 -30.84 -38.05 6.40
N TYR A 307 -30.97 -37.74 7.69
CA TYR A 307 -29.89 -37.80 8.66
C TYR A 307 -29.92 -39.15 9.38
N LEU A 308 -28.75 -39.74 9.59
CA LEU A 308 -28.56 -40.97 10.34
C LEU A 308 -27.92 -40.66 11.70
N PRO A 309 -28.68 -40.67 12.82
CA PRO A 309 -28.16 -40.23 14.11
C PRO A 309 -27.05 -41.13 14.68
N LYS A 310 -27.02 -42.42 14.32
CA LYS A 310 -25.99 -43.34 14.82
C LYS A 310 -24.68 -43.20 14.06
N GLU A 311 -24.77 -42.96 12.75
CA GLU A 311 -23.64 -42.81 11.85
C GLU A 311 -23.16 -41.34 11.76
N ASP A 312 -23.92 -40.41 12.32
CA ASP A 312 -23.65 -38.97 12.36
C ASP A 312 -23.33 -38.37 10.97
N MET A 313 -24.20 -38.70 10.01
CA MET A 313 -24.08 -38.23 8.63
C MET A 313 -25.43 -38.16 7.91
N ALA A 314 -25.48 -37.34 6.87
CA ALA A 314 -26.60 -37.25 5.95
C ALA A 314 -26.39 -38.15 4.74
N ILE A 315 -27.48 -38.81 4.31
CA ILE A 315 -27.52 -39.65 3.11
C ILE A 315 -28.63 -39.17 2.17
N HIS A 316 -28.36 -39.16 0.87
CA HIS A 316 -29.36 -38.78 -0.12
C HIS A 316 -30.50 -39.80 -0.16
N LYS A 317 -31.73 -39.35 -0.45
CA LYS A 317 -32.94 -40.19 -0.48
C LYS A 317 -32.79 -41.47 -1.30
N SER A 318 -32.06 -41.41 -2.43
CA SER A 318 -31.82 -42.57 -3.29
C SER A 318 -31.02 -43.69 -2.61
N ILE A 319 -30.16 -43.36 -1.65
CA ILE A 319 -29.39 -44.33 -0.86
C ILE A 319 -30.19 -44.75 0.38
N ALA A 320 -30.99 -43.82 0.92
CA ALA A 320 -31.79 -44.08 2.11
C ALA A 320 -32.81 -45.22 1.93
N GLU A 321 -33.24 -45.54 0.71
CA GLU A 321 -34.13 -46.68 0.42
C GLU A 321 -33.62 -48.02 1.00
N PHE A 322 -32.31 -48.17 1.16
CA PHE A 322 -31.66 -49.36 1.73
C PHE A 322 -31.49 -49.30 3.26
N VAL A 323 -31.94 -48.23 3.91
CA VAL A 323 -31.84 -48.01 5.36
C VAL A 323 -33.23 -48.03 5.99
N ASP A 324 -33.37 -48.81 7.07
CA ASP A 324 -34.63 -48.94 7.81
C ASP A 324 -35.09 -47.56 8.33
N LYS A 325 -36.39 -47.28 8.18
CA LYS A 325 -37.02 -45.99 8.54
C LYS A 325 -36.82 -45.60 10.00
N SER A 326 -36.64 -46.57 10.89
CA SER A 326 -36.41 -46.34 12.32
C SER A 326 -35.01 -45.78 12.64
N PHE A 327 -34.07 -45.87 11.70
CA PHE A 327 -32.69 -45.40 11.86
C PHE A 327 -32.40 -44.08 11.16
N ARG A 328 -33.41 -43.46 10.53
CA ARG A 328 -33.23 -42.24 9.73
C ARG A 328 -34.26 -41.18 10.09
N GLU A 329 -33.79 -39.95 10.15
CA GLU A 329 -34.60 -38.76 10.44
C GLU A 329 -34.58 -37.81 9.24
N LYS A 330 -35.61 -36.97 9.07
CA LYS A 330 -35.57 -35.94 8.02
C LYS A 330 -34.41 -35.00 8.29
N ALA A 331 -33.57 -34.76 7.28
CA ALA A 331 -32.48 -33.82 7.43
C ALA A 331 -33.02 -32.38 7.60
N THR A 332 -32.31 -31.61 8.41
CA THR A 332 -32.44 -30.16 8.62
C THR A 332 -31.16 -29.49 8.10
N PRO A 333 -31.13 -28.17 7.90
CA PRO A 333 -29.89 -27.50 7.52
C PRO A 333 -28.72 -27.78 8.47
N GLU A 334 -29.00 -27.90 9.77
CA GLU A 334 -27.99 -28.11 10.82
C GLU A 334 -27.42 -29.53 10.88
N ASN A 335 -28.19 -30.56 10.49
CA ASN A 335 -27.72 -31.96 10.52
C ASN A 335 -27.48 -32.55 9.12
N CYS A 336 -27.70 -31.79 8.06
CA CYS A 336 -27.50 -32.25 6.69
C CYS A 336 -26.04 -32.11 6.25
N TYR A 337 -25.16 -32.93 6.82
CA TYR A 337 -23.74 -32.91 6.48
C TYR A 337 -23.12 -34.30 6.36
N THR A 338 -21.96 -34.37 5.72
CA THR A 338 -21.02 -35.49 5.85
C THR A 338 -19.72 -34.98 6.45
N LYS A 339 -19.04 -35.83 7.21
CA LYS A 339 -17.74 -35.51 7.78
C LYS A 339 -16.61 -35.99 6.87
N LYS A 340 -15.49 -35.28 6.90
CA LYS A 340 -14.31 -35.60 6.12
C LYS A 340 -13.04 -35.27 6.92
N GLU A 341 -12.23 -36.28 7.19
CA GLU A 341 -10.85 -36.10 7.66
C GLU A 341 -9.98 -35.61 6.50
N GLY A 342 -9.11 -34.63 6.79
CA GLY A 342 -8.27 -34.04 5.76
C GLY A 342 -7.33 -32.98 6.29
N GLN A 343 -6.67 -32.31 5.34
CA GLN A 343 -5.84 -31.14 5.56
C GLN A 343 -6.60 -29.92 5.08
N TYR A 344 -6.85 -28.96 5.97
CA TYR A 344 -7.67 -27.81 5.66
C TYR A 344 -6.92 -26.51 5.84
N LEU A 345 -7.26 -25.54 5.00
CA LEU A 345 -6.83 -24.16 5.10
C LEU A 345 -8.05 -23.27 5.23
N LEU A 346 -7.91 -22.20 6.02
CA LEU A 346 -8.97 -21.21 6.24
C LEU A 346 -9.07 -20.26 5.04
N GLU A 347 -10.29 -19.87 4.68
CA GLU A 347 -10.57 -18.81 3.71
C GLU A 347 -11.62 -17.84 4.27
N TRP A 348 -11.48 -16.54 3.96
CA TRP A 348 -12.38 -15.49 4.42
C TRP A 348 -13.46 -15.09 3.40
N ASP A 349 -13.24 -15.43 2.13
CA ASP A 349 -14.19 -15.39 1.04
C ASP A 349 -14.26 -16.78 0.39
N LEU A 350 -15.38 -17.10 -0.26
CA LEU A 350 -15.62 -18.42 -0.89
C LEU A 350 -14.89 -18.55 -2.23
N VAL A 351 -13.56 -18.55 -2.18
CA VAL A 351 -12.65 -18.69 -3.32
C VAL A 351 -12.56 -20.14 -3.78
N PHE A 352 -12.70 -21.09 -2.86
CA PHE A 352 -12.61 -22.52 -3.14
C PHE A 352 -13.93 -23.25 -2.81
N ALA A 353 -14.21 -24.30 -3.59
CA ALA A 353 -15.39 -25.14 -3.41
C ALA A 353 -15.03 -26.63 -3.53
N PRO A 354 -15.71 -27.53 -2.82
CA PRO A 354 -16.62 -27.25 -1.72
C PRO A 354 -15.88 -26.67 -0.51
N PHE A 355 -16.59 -25.84 0.27
CA PHE A 355 -16.12 -25.38 1.58
C PHE A 355 -16.64 -26.30 2.69
N PHE A 356 -15.94 -26.30 3.81
CA PHE A 356 -16.16 -27.10 5.00
C PHE A 356 -16.24 -26.19 6.23
N LYS A 357 -16.87 -26.67 7.29
CA LYS A 357 -17.04 -25.94 8.56
C LYS A 357 -16.89 -26.88 9.74
N GLU A 358 -16.48 -26.37 10.91
CA GLU A 358 -16.52 -27.16 12.15
C GLU A 358 -17.97 -27.45 12.56
N ASP A 359 -18.81 -26.41 12.53
CA ASP A 359 -20.24 -26.47 12.85
C ASP A 359 -21.08 -25.58 11.92
N TYR A 360 -22.41 -25.82 11.88
CA TYR A 360 -23.31 -25.14 10.94
C TYR A 360 -23.29 -23.61 11.10
N LYS A 361 -23.18 -23.15 12.36
CA LYS A 361 -23.15 -21.73 12.74
C LYS A 361 -21.76 -21.12 12.79
N ASP A 362 -20.70 -21.89 12.51
CA ASP A 362 -19.35 -21.33 12.40
C ASP A 362 -19.33 -20.32 11.26
N ASN A 363 -18.58 -19.22 11.38
CA ASN A 363 -18.41 -18.26 10.29
C ASN A 363 -17.12 -18.50 9.51
N ARG A 364 -16.27 -19.40 9.99
CA ARG A 364 -15.06 -19.82 9.30
C ARG A 364 -15.39 -20.78 8.18
N PHE A 365 -14.78 -20.55 7.04
CA PHE A 365 -14.84 -21.42 5.87
C PHE A 365 -13.48 -22.05 5.65
N PHE A 366 -13.49 -23.34 5.33
CA PHE A 366 -12.27 -24.09 5.07
C PHE A 366 -12.39 -24.79 3.72
N PHE A 367 -11.29 -24.93 3.00
CA PHE A 367 -11.23 -25.82 1.85
C PHE A 367 -10.21 -26.93 2.09
N ASP A 368 -10.44 -28.07 1.44
CA ASP A 368 -9.58 -29.24 1.51
C ASP A 368 -8.31 -29.06 0.65
N LEU A 369 -7.15 -29.05 1.29
CA LEU A 369 -5.82 -29.02 0.69
C LEU A 369 -5.44 -30.42 0.16
N ASN A 370 -6.19 -30.88 -0.81
CA ASN A 370 -5.99 -32.17 -1.47
C ASN A 370 -4.90 -32.12 -2.57
N ASP A 371 -4.71 -33.24 -3.26
CA ASP A 371 -3.69 -33.36 -4.31
C ASP A 371 -3.93 -32.46 -5.52
N ASN A 372 -5.18 -32.13 -5.87
CA ASN A 372 -5.47 -31.22 -6.97
C ASN A 372 -4.94 -29.82 -6.64
N MET A 373 -5.22 -29.35 -5.42
CA MET A 373 -4.71 -28.07 -4.91
C MET A 373 -3.18 -28.06 -4.84
N LYS A 374 -2.57 -29.12 -4.30
CA LYS A 374 -1.10 -29.22 -4.14
C LYS A 374 -0.35 -29.23 -5.48
N LYS A 375 -0.99 -29.71 -6.56
CA LYS A 375 -0.39 -29.77 -7.91
C LYS A 375 -0.61 -28.50 -8.72
N SER A 376 -1.67 -27.73 -8.42
CA SER A 376 -1.99 -26.48 -9.11
C SER A 376 -1.17 -25.31 -8.57
N ARG A 377 -0.33 -24.73 -9.43
CA ARG A 377 0.40 -23.51 -9.07
C ARG A 377 -0.55 -22.31 -9.07
N PHE A 378 -1.51 -22.29 -9.99
CA PHE A 378 -2.52 -21.25 -10.05
C PHE A 378 -3.32 -21.18 -8.73
N ALA A 379 -3.89 -22.31 -8.28
CA ALA A 379 -4.70 -22.35 -7.07
C ALA A 379 -3.93 -21.91 -5.81
N MET A 380 -2.67 -22.34 -5.67
CA MET A 380 -1.83 -21.90 -4.55
C MET A 380 -1.41 -20.43 -4.65
N SER A 381 -1.28 -19.88 -5.86
CA SER A 381 -1.03 -18.44 -6.08
C SER A 381 -2.26 -17.60 -5.76
N LEU A 382 -3.45 -18.08 -6.15
CA LEU A 382 -4.74 -17.47 -5.86
C LEU A 382 -4.99 -17.45 -4.34
N TYR A 383 -4.79 -18.59 -3.67
CA TYR A 383 -4.90 -18.67 -2.22
C TYR A 383 -3.89 -17.76 -1.50
N ALA A 384 -2.64 -17.71 -1.95
CA ALA A 384 -1.66 -16.78 -1.37
C ALA A 384 -2.07 -15.32 -1.54
N SER A 385 -2.63 -14.97 -2.70
CA SER A 385 -3.14 -13.61 -2.98
C SER A 385 -4.34 -13.29 -2.09
N HIS A 386 -5.25 -14.23 -1.91
CA HIS A 386 -6.39 -14.14 -0.99
C HIS A 386 -5.95 -13.84 0.45
N VAL A 387 -5.02 -14.64 0.97
CA VAL A 387 -4.51 -14.46 2.35
C VAL A 387 -3.81 -13.11 2.53
N ILE A 388 -2.97 -12.70 1.56
CA ILE A 388 -2.29 -11.40 1.66
C ILE A 388 -3.32 -10.26 1.56
N GLY A 389 -4.32 -10.38 0.68
CA GLY A 389 -5.43 -9.42 0.58
C GLY A 389 -6.19 -9.27 1.90
N HIS A 390 -6.52 -10.38 2.56
CA HIS A 390 -7.15 -10.38 3.89
C HIS A 390 -6.31 -9.62 4.93
N ILE A 391 -5.01 -9.93 5.02
CA ILE A 391 -4.09 -9.26 5.97
C ILE A 391 -4.00 -7.75 5.70
N LEU A 392 -4.00 -7.35 4.42
CA LEU A 392 -3.89 -5.94 4.02
C LEU A 392 -5.21 -5.15 4.16
N GLY A 393 -6.35 -5.82 4.04
CA GLY A 393 -7.69 -5.22 4.05
C GLY A 393 -8.17 -4.77 5.44
N GLU A 394 -7.70 -5.41 6.52
CA GLU A 394 -8.02 -4.99 7.90
C GLU A 394 -7.03 -3.97 8.50
N SER A 395 -6.04 -3.53 7.72
CA SER A 395 -4.97 -2.63 8.20
C SER A 395 -5.36 -1.16 8.16
#